data_AF-A0A7W1YCR1-F1
#
_entry.id   AF-A0A7W1YCR1-F1
#
_cell.length_a   1.000
_cell.length_b   1.000
_cell.length_c   1.000
_cell.angle_alpha   90.00
_cell.angle_beta   90.00
_cell.angle_gamma   90.00
#
_symmetry.space_group_name_H-M   'P 1'
#
loop_
_entity.id
_entity.type
_entity.pdbx_description
1 polymer ?
#
loop_
_entity_poly.entity_id
_entity_poly.type
_entity_poly.pdbx_seq_one_letter_code
_entity_poly.pdbx_strand_id
1 'polypeptide(L)'
;SGVQNVSSVPLQVSYDPKLLQMVNISNGSFLTKDGQAVALVHREDDQNGAVQITASRPPGSTGISGQGSVVTLTFMAKGPGQSALTIAQGGARDSGLTQIPVSGAVANVIVE
;
A
#
# COMPACT_ATOMS: atom_id res chain seq x y z
N SER A 1 10.31 16.61 1.96
CA SER A 1 9.02 17.14 2.44
C SER A 1 8.01 16.00 2.38
N GLY A 2 7.25 15.79 3.45
CA GLY A 2 6.23 14.72 3.51
C GLY A 2 4.85 15.20 3.04
N VAL A 3 3.92 14.26 2.94
CA VAL A 3 2.49 14.53 2.67
C VAL A 3 1.82 15.17 3.90
N GLN A 4 0.69 15.85 3.71
CA GLN A 4 -0.01 16.57 4.78
C GLN A 4 -1.44 16.06 4.94
N ASN A 5 -1.89 15.90 6.19
CA ASN A 5 -3.27 15.57 6.57
C ASN A 5 -3.86 14.32 5.87
N VAL A 6 -3.06 13.28 5.63
CA VAL A 6 -3.53 12.07 4.94
C VAL A 6 -4.44 11.23 5.84
N SER A 7 -5.64 10.92 5.36
CA SER A 7 -6.61 10.05 6.04
C SER A 7 -6.76 8.68 5.38
N SER A 8 -6.53 8.59 4.07
CA SER A 8 -6.73 7.36 3.29
C SER A 8 -5.74 7.27 2.14
N VAL A 9 -5.30 6.05 1.81
CA VAL A 9 -4.35 5.78 0.73
C VAL A 9 -4.82 4.55 -0.08
N PRO A 10 -5.40 4.76 -1.28
CA PRO A 10 -5.68 3.68 -2.22
C PRO A 10 -4.42 3.33 -3.04
N LEU A 11 -4.13 2.04 -3.15
CA LEU A 11 -2.97 1.48 -3.83
C LEU A 11 -3.40 0.33 -4.75
N GLN A 12 -2.76 0.23 -5.91
CA GLN A 12 -2.79 -0.97 -6.73
C GLN A 12 -1.36 -1.49 -6.88
N VAL A 13 -1.15 -2.77 -6.60
CA VAL A 13 0.15 -3.44 -6.73
C VAL A 13 0.03 -4.57 -7.74
N SER A 14 1.00 -4.64 -8.64
CA SER A 14 1.17 -5.76 -9.59
C SER A 14 2.53 -6.43 -9.38
N TYR A 15 2.55 -7.75 -9.50
CA TYR A 15 3.71 -8.61 -9.31
C TYR A 15 3.68 -9.80 -10.30
N ASP A 16 4.77 -10.54 -10.45
CA ASP A 16 4.77 -11.78 -11.24
C ASP A 16 4.23 -12.96 -10.39
N PRO A 17 3.02 -13.47 -10.68
CA PRO A 17 2.43 -14.58 -9.92
C PRO A 17 3.05 -15.92 -10.31
N LYS A 18 4.08 -16.00 -11.14
CA LYS A 18 4.89 -17.22 -11.30
C LYS A 18 6.03 -17.27 -10.30
N LEU A 19 6.56 -16.10 -9.91
CA LEU A 19 7.71 -15.98 -9.02
C LEU A 19 7.32 -15.72 -7.56
N LEU A 20 6.23 -14.99 -7.34
CA LEU A 20 5.78 -14.59 -6.00
C LEU A 20 4.36 -15.07 -5.70
N GLN A 21 4.08 -15.26 -4.42
CA GLN A 21 2.75 -15.45 -3.86
C GLN A 21 2.54 -14.45 -2.73
N MET A 22 1.50 -13.63 -2.81
CA MET A 22 1.11 -12.78 -1.67
C MET A 22 0.64 -13.68 -0.53
N VAL A 23 1.20 -13.51 0.67
CA VAL A 23 0.81 -14.29 1.85
C VAL A 23 0.25 -13.45 2.99
N ASN A 24 0.58 -12.16 3.04
CA ASN A 24 0.04 -11.25 4.04
C ASN A 24 0.08 -9.80 3.57
N ILE A 25 -0.96 -9.05 3.95
CA ILE A 25 -1.06 -7.60 3.77
C ILE A 25 -1.40 -7.01 5.13
N SER A 26 -0.60 -6.07 5.61
CA SER A 26 -0.79 -5.45 6.92
C SER A 26 -0.57 -3.95 6.88
N ASN A 27 -1.10 -3.25 7.89
CA ASN A 27 -0.90 -1.81 8.02
C ASN A 27 0.58 -1.48 8.22
N GLY A 28 1.03 -0.42 7.58
CA GLY A 28 2.30 0.22 7.87
C GLY A 28 2.19 1.21 9.02
N SER A 29 3.33 1.78 9.39
CA SER A 29 3.45 2.68 10.55
C SER A 29 2.81 4.06 10.35
N PHE A 30 2.62 4.51 9.11
CA PHE A 30 2.30 5.89 8.79
C PHE A 30 0.91 6.32 9.29
N LEU A 31 -0.14 5.60 8.93
CA LEU A 31 -1.50 5.97 9.31
C LEU A 31 -1.84 5.61 10.77
N THR A 32 -1.01 4.81 11.44
CA THR A 32 -1.20 4.38 12.83
C THR A 32 -0.34 5.18 13.82
N LYS A 33 0.39 6.22 13.37
CA LYS A 33 1.42 6.91 14.16
C LYS A 33 0.97 7.46 15.51
N ASP A 34 -0.29 7.85 15.61
CA ASP A 34 -0.90 8.42 16.81
C ASP A 34 -1.74 7.41 17.60
N GLY A 35 -1.60 6.12 17.30
CA GLY A 35 -2.35 5.05 17.96
C GLY A 35 -3.78 4.87 17.44
N GLN A 36 -4.23 5.68 16.48
CA GLN A 36 -5.54 5.51 15.87
C GLN A 36 -5.60 4.21 15.06
N ALA A 37 -6.66 3.44 15.23
CA ALA A 37 -6.91 2.25 14.43
C ALA A 37 -7.10 2.60 12.95
N VAL A 38 -6.58 1.76 12.06
CA VAL A 38 -6.64 1.94 10.60
C VAL A 38 -7.31 0.71 9.99
N ALA A 39 -8.38 0.94 9.23
CA ALA A 39 -9.01 -0.10 8.43
C ALA A 39 -8.12 -0.41 7.22
N LEU A 40 -7.87 -1.69 6.98
CA LEU A 40 -7.16 -2.18 5.81
C LEU A 40 -8.10 -3.07 5.02
N VAL A 41 -8.49 -2.63 3.84
CA VAL A 41 -9.34 -3.38 2.92
C VAL A 41 -8.50 -3.73 1.69
N HIS A 42 -8.52 -4.99 1.29
CA HIS A 42 -7.81 -5.43 0.10
C HIS A 42 -8.63 -6.43 -0.71
N ARG A 43 -8.27 -6.53 -1.99
CA ARG A 43 -8.80 -7.51 -2.93
C ARG A 43 -7.69 -7.99 -3.85
N GLU A 44 -7.33 -9.25 -3.67
CA GLU A 44 -6.33 -9.97 -4.45
C GLU A 44 -6.94 -10.57 -5.72
N ASP A 45 -6.13 -10.57 -6.78
CA ASP A 45 -6.29 -11.36 -8.00
C ASP A 45 -4.97 -12.12 -8.21
N ASP A 46 -4.79 -13.19 -7.45
CA ASP A 46 -3.54 -13.97 -7.41
C ASP A 46 -3.23 -14.65 -8.75
N GLN A 47 -4.25 -14.90 -9.58
CA GLN A 47 -4.06 -15.47 -10.91
C GLN A 47 -3.33 -14.50 -11.83
N ASN A 48 -3.64 -13.21 -11.73
CA ASN A 48 -3.03 -12.15 -12.53
C ASN A 48 -1.92 -11.39 -11.80
N GLY A 49 -1.61 -11.76 -10.56
CA GLY A 49 -0.58 -11.09 -9.76
C GLY A 49 -0.92 -9.63 -9.47
N ALA A 50 -2.16 -9.35 -9.08
CA ALA A 50 -2.61 -8.00 -8.78
C ALA A 50 -3.30 -7.92 -7.42
N VAL A 51 -3.21 -6.77 -6.77
CA VAL A 51 -3.96 -6.48 -5.55
C VAL A 51 -4.37 -5.01 -5.50
N GLN A 52 -5.62 -4.79 -5.10
CA GLN A 52 -6.15 -3.48 -4.73
C GLN A 52 -6.13 -3.36 -3.22
N ILE A 53 -5.65 -2.24 -2.67
CA ILE A 53 -5.54 -2.02 -1.23
C ILE A 53 -6.03 -0.62 -0.90
N THR A 54 -6.76 -0.46 0.20
CA THR A 54 -7.08 0.83 0.80
C THR A 54 -6.80 0.76 2.29
N ALA A 55 -5.88 1.59 2.76
CA ALA A 55 -5.68 1.85 4.18
C ALA A 55 -6.36 3.17 4.53
N SER A 56 -7.27 3.17 5.51
CA SER A 56 -8.07 4.34 5.87
C SER A 56 -8.28 4.49 7.38
N ARG A 57 -8.19 5.74 7.83
CA ARG A 57 -8.58 6.14 9.20
C ARG A 57 -10.10 6.32 9.26
N PRO A 58 -10.74 6.15 10.43
CA PRO A 58 -12.18 6.35 10.59
C PRO A 58 -12.61 7.77 10.16
N PRO A 59 -13.81 7.94 9.59
CA PRO A 59 -14.32 9.26 9.24
C PRO A 59 -14.27 10.24 10.41
N GLY A 60 -13.87 11.49 10.14
CA GLY A 60 -13.73 12.54 11.16
C GLY A 60 -12.45 12.47 12.00
N SER A 61 -11.64 11.42 11.87
CA SER A 61 -10.31 11.37 12.48
C SER A 61 -9.37 12.37 11.80
N THR A 62 -8.49 13.00 12.58
CA THR A 62 -7.40 13.84 12.04
C THR A 62 -6.51 13.00 11.12
N GLY A 63 -6.08 13.55 9.99
CA GLY A 63 -5.13 12.91 9.09
C GLY A 63 -3.70 12.98 9.61
N ILE A 64 -2.81 12.19 9.03
CA ILE A 64 -1.39 12.16 9.39
C ILE A 64 -0.54 12.91 8.37
N SER A 65 0.42 13.67 8.88
CA SER A 65 1.44 14.34 8.08
C SER A 65 2.81 13.69 8.23
N GLY A 66 3.66 13.89 7.22
CA GLY A 66 5.05 13.43 7.20
C GLY A 66 5.27 12.26 6.25
N GLN A 67 6.07 11.29 6.69
CA GLN A 67 6.56 10.18 5.86
C GLN A 67 6.61 8.88 6.68
N GLY A 68 6.42 7.74 6.03
CA GLY A 68 6.42 6.42 6.66
C GLY A 68 5.81 5.35 5.76
N SER A 69 5.83 4.08 6.21
CA SER A 69 5.21 2.97 5.48
C SER A 69 3.69 3.02 5.60
N VAL A 70 2.97 2.87 4.49
CA VAL A 70 1.49 2.83 4.49
C VAL A 70 0.98 1.41 4.68
N VAL A 71 1.58 0.46 3.96
CA VAL A 71 1.26 -0.97 4.02
C VAL A 71 2.55 -1.78 4.03
N THR A 72 2.49 -2.97 4.60
CA THR A 72 3.53 -4.00 4.52
C THR A 72 2.98 -5.19 3.77
N LEU A 73 3.66 -5.56 2.68
CA LEU A 73 3.32 -6.71 1.85
C LEU A 73 4.32 -7.83 2.14
N THR A 74 3.83 -9.03 2.39
CA THR A 74 4.68 -10.21 2.57
C THR A 74 4.43 -11.15 1.41
N PHE A 75 5.51 -11.51 0.70
CA PHE A 75 5.49 -12.46 -0.38
C PHE A 75 6.26 -13.71 0.01
N MET A 76 5.74 -14.88 -0.38
CA MET A 76 6.51 -16.10 -0.46
C MET A 76 7.11 -16.23 -1.87
N ALA A 77 8.40 -16.54 -1.94
CA ALA A 77 9.07 -16.86 -3.19
C ALA A 77 8.71 -18.27 -3.66
N LYS A 78 8.41 -18.43 -4.96
CA LYS A 78 8.07 -19.72 -5.58
C LYS A 78 9.20 -20.32 -6.40
N GLY A 79 10.16 -19.51 -6.79
CA GLY A 79 11.33 -19.92 -7.55
C GLY A 79 12.27 -18.74 -7.78
N PRO A 80 13.51 -19.00 -8.20
CA PRO A 80 14.50 -17.96 -8.45
C PRO A 80 14.09 -17.07 -9.63
N GLY A 81 14.48 -15.81 -9.58
CA GLY A 81 14.18 -14.84 -10.63
C GLY A 81 13.99 -13.42 -10.11
N GLN A 82 13.73 -12.49 -11.03
CA GLN A 82 13.45 -11.11 -10.70
C GLN A 82 11.98 -10.81 -11.00
N SER A 83 11.24 -10.35 -9.98
CA SER A 83 9.88 -9.84 -10.14
C SER A 83 9.87 -8.34 -9.92
N ALA A 84 9.40 -7.58 -10.91
CA ALA A 84 9.06 -6.18 -10.70
C ALA A 84 7.78 -6.07 -9.86
N LEU A 85 7.80 -5.19 -8.86
CA LEU A 85 6.62 -4.73 -8.15
C LEU A 85 6.26 -3.34 -8.67
N THR A 86 5.12 -3.24 -9.36
CA THR A 86 4.59 -1.97 -9.83
C THR A 86 3.55 -1.48 -8.84
N ILE A 87 3.74 -0.28 -8.29
CA ILE A 87 2.85 0.31 -7.29
C ILE A 87 2.23 1.58 -7.91
N ALA A 88 0.99 1.44 -8.36
CA ALA A 88 0.17 2.58 -8.76
C ALA A 88 -0.57 3.13 -7.55
N GLN A 89 -0.59 4.46 -7.40
CA GLN A 89 -1.28 5.13 -6.31
C GLN A 89 -2.48 5.89 -6.87
N GLY A 90 -3.67 5.67 -6.31
CA GLY A 90 -4.90 6.35 -6.75
C GLY A 90 -5.04 7.79 -6.25
N GLY A 91 -3.98 8.36 -5.68
CA GLY A 91 -4.02 9.61 -4.92
C GLY A 91 -4.36 9.36 -3.44
N ALA A 92 -3.44 9.70 -2.54
CA ALA A 92 -3.77 9.78 -1.11
C ALA A 92 -4.91 10.80 -0.91
N ARG A 93 -5.68 10.69 0.16
CA ARG A 93 -6.79 11.60 0.45
C ARG A 93 -6.63 12.22 1.81
N ASP A 94 -7.05 13.47 1.95
CA ASP A 94 -7.11 14.14 3.24
C ASP A 94 -8.36 13.75 4.05
N SER A 95 -8.50 14.27 5.28
CA SER A 95 -9.68 14.02 6.14
C SER A 95 -11.00 14.53 5.55
N GLY A 96 -10.95 15.45 4.59
CA GLY A 96 -12.09 15.95 3.81
C GLY A 96 -12.32 15.18 2.50
N LEU A 97 -11.62 14.06 2.28
CA LEU A 97 -11.64 13.23 1.08
C LEU A 97 -11.08 13.90 -0.18
N THR A 98 -10.38 15.03 -0.04
CA THR A 98 -9.71 15.71 -1.15
C THR A 98 -8.46 14.94 -1.55
N GLN A 99 -8.24 14.76 -2.85
CA GLN A 99 -7.04 14.09 -3.34
C GLN A 99 -5.79 14.93 -3.08
N ILE A 100 -4.77 14.26 -2.56
CA ILE A 100 -3.41 14.74 -2.40
C ILE A 100 -2.59 14.10 -3.52
N PRO A 101 -1.95 14.89 -4.40
CA PRO A 101 -1.08 14.35 -5.44
C PRO A 101 0.05 13.54 -4.81
N VAL A 102 0.17 12.28 -5.21
CA VAL A 102 1.27 11.39 -4.82
C VAL A 102 1.75 10.67 -6.08
N SER A 103 3.07 10.45 -6.18
CA SER A 103 3.66 9.75 -7.31
C SER A 103 3.68 8.24 -7.05
N GLY A 104 3.39 7.45 -8.09
CA GLY A 104 3.60 6.00 -8.07
C GLY A 104 5.08 5.62 -7.94
N ALA A 105 5.34 4.34 -7.67
CA ALA A 105 6.69 3.81 -7.51
C ALA A 105 6.83 2.43 -8.17
N VAL A 106 8.05 2.10 -8.57
CA VAL A 106 8.43 0.75 -9.02
C VAL A 106 9.54 0.25 -8.10
N ALA A 107 9.45 -1.01 -7.69
CA ALA A 107 10.47 -1.70 -6.91
C ALA A 107 10.82 -3.03 -7.58
N ASN A 108 12.03 -3.54 -7.34
CA ASN A 108 12.46 -4.85 -7.83
C ASN A 108 12.63 -5.80 -6.65
N VAL A 109 12.10 -7.01 -6.77
CA VAL A 109 12.36 -8.13 -5.86
C VAL A 109 13.23 -9.14 -6.59
N ILE A 110 14.39 -9.45 -6.02
CA ILE A 110 15.30 -10.48 -6.50
C ILE A 110 15.14 -11.69 -5.58
N VAL A 111 14.85 -12.84 -6.17
CA VAL A 111 14.81 -14.14 -5.49
C VAL A 111 16.00 -14.94 -5.96
N GLU A 112 16.85 -15.33 -5.02
CA GLU A 112 18.04 -16.18 -5.23
C GLU A 112 17.74 -17.65 -4.88
#